data_AF-A0A7X6T3E5-F1
#
_entry.id   AF-A0A7X6T3E5-F1
#
_cell.length_a   1.000
_cell.length_b   1.000
_cell.length_c   1.000
_cell.angle_alpha   90.00
_cell.angle_beta   90.00
_cell.angle_gamma   90.00
#
_symmetry.space_group_name_H-M   'P 1'
#
loop_
_entity.id
_entity.type
_entity.pdbx_description
1 polymer ?
#
loop_
_entity_poly.entity_id
_entity_poly.type
_entity_poly.pdbx_seq_one_letter_code
_entity_poly.pdbx_strand_id
1 'polypeptide(L)'
;MELQKRTVFIISDGTGITAETFGHSVLSQFTHKFSFDQEREPFVNSVERAKEVAKKIDAVADADKLFPIVFSTIVDEEINSHLRN
;
A
#
# COMPACT_ATOMS: atom_id res chain seq x y z
N MET A 1 17.70 -3.47 19.66
CA MET A 1 16.32 -2.94 19.60
C MET A 1 15.56 -3.76 18.59
N GLU A 2 14.34 -4.18 18.92
CA GLU A 2 13.45 -4.84 17.96
C GLU A 2 12.84 -3.78 17.03
N LEU A 3 12.84 -4.05 15.72
CA LEU A 3 12.22 -3.15 14.74
C LEU A 3 10.71 -3.39 14.72
N GLN A 4 9.91 -2.33 14.76
CA GLN A 4 8.46 -2.46 14.63
C GLN A 4 8.11 -2.84 13.19
N LYS A 5 7.34 -3.92 13.00
CA LYS A 5 6.86 -4.35 11.69
C LYS A 5 5.71 -3.46 11.20
N ARG A 6 5.73 -3.13 9.91
CA ARG A 6 4.70 -2.34 9.24
C ARG A 6 4.45 -2.91 7.84
N THR A 7 3.21 -3.23 7.53
CA THR A 7 2.81 -3.64 6.18
C THR A 7 2.61 -2.42 5.30
N VAL A 8 3.05 -2.50 4.04
CA VAL A 8 3.03 -1.42 3.06
C VAL A 8 2.42 -1.94 1.76
N PHE A 9 1.35 -1.31 1.29
CA PHE A 9 0.76 -1.57 -0.01
C PHE A 9 1.30 -0.60 -1.05
N ILE A 10 1.74 -1.13 -2.19
CA ILE A 10 2.18 -0.40 -3.37
C ILE A 10 1.15 -0.62 -4.47
N ILE A 11 0.31 0.39 -4.73
CA ILE A 11 -0.87 0.28 -5.57
C ILE A 11 -0.71 1.14 -6.83
N SER A 12 -1.06 0.60 -7.99
CA SER A 12 -0.97 1.31 -9.27
C SER A 12 -1.99 0.79 -10.27
N ASP A 13 -2.51 1.68 -11.11
CA ASP A 13 -3.30 1.37 -12.29
C ASP A 13 -2.43 0.82 -13.45
N GLY A 14 -1.12 1.01 -13.39
CA GLY A 14 -0.11 0.41 -14.25
C GLY A 14 0.72 -0.67 -13.55
N THR A 15 2.05 -0.65 -13.74
CA THR A 15 2.96 -1.70 -13.22
C THR A 15 3.37 -1.51 -11.75
N GLY A 16 3.15 -0.32 -11.18
CA GLY A 16 3.55 0.02 -9.81
C GLY A 16 5.04 0.32 -9.61
N ILE A 17 5.87 0.37 -10.66
CA ILE A 17 7.31 0.67 -10.53
C ILE A 17 7.53 2.07 -9.95
N THR A 18 6.75 3.06 -10.37
CA THR A 18 6.86 4.43 -9.84
C THR A 18 6.47 4.49 -8.36
N ALA A 19 5.35 3.84 -7.99
CA ALA A 19 4.89 3.77 -6.60
C ALA A 19 5.93 3.06 -5.70
N GLU A 20 6.52 1.97 -6.20
CA GLU A 20 7.56 1.20 -5.52
C GLU A 20 8.84 2.02 -5.31
N THR A 21 9.31 2.69 -6.37
CA THR A 21 10.55 3.50 -6.31
C THR A 21 10.38 4.66 -5.34
N PHE A 22 9.22 5.34 -5.38
CA PHE A 22 8.91 6.42 -4.46
C PHE A 22 8.78 5.91 -3.02
N GLY A 23 8.01 4.84 -2.80
CA GLY A 23 7.83 4.21 -1.50
C GLY A 23 9.16 3.78 -0.89
N HIS A 24 9.99 3.07 -1.66
CA HIS A 24 11.33 2.65 -1.22
C HIS A 24 12.20 3.84 -0.78
N SER A 25 12.22 4.91 -1.58
CA SER A 25 13.00 6.12 -1.27
C SER A 25 12.55 6.76 0.05
N VAL A 26 11.24 6.84 0.30
CA VAL A 26 10.70 7.38 1.56
C VAL A 26 11.00 6.45 2.74
N LEU A 27 10.70 5.16 2.62
CA LEU A 27 10.81 4.18 3.70
C LEU A 27 12.26 3.92 4.12
N SER A 28 13.22 4.07 3.21
CA SER A 28 14.66 3.88 3.49
C SER A 28 15.16 4.72 4.68
N GLN A 29 14.57 5.89 4.89
CA GLN A 29 14.91 6.83 5.98
C GLN A 29 14.50 6.31 7.37
N PHE A 30 13.59 5.34 7.44
CA PHE A 30 12.95 4.86 8.67
C PHE A 30 13.41 3.44 9.07
N THR A 31 14.32 2.84 8.31
CA THR A 31 14.84 1.46 8.51
C THR A 31 15.55 1.24 9.86
N HIS A 32 15.96 2.31 10.53
CA HIS A 32 16.55 2.26 11.87
C HIS A 32 15.55 1.94 12.99
N LYS A 33 14.24 2.09 12.74
CA LYS A 33 13.16 1.90 13.71
C LYS A 33 12.10 0.89 13.26
N PHE A 34 11.90 0.75 11.95
CA PHE A 34 10.85 -0.08 11.38
C PHE A 34 11.39 -1.12 10.40
N SER A 35 10.67 -2.23 10.31
CA SER A 35 10.83 -3.20 9.22
C SER A 35 9.54 -3.21 8.39
N PHE A 36 9.69 -3.20 7.07
CA PHE A 36 8.56 -3.06 6.15
C PHE A 36 8.33 -4.34 5.37
N ASP A 37 7.13 -4.88 5.43
CA ASP A 37 6.65 -5.93 4.55
C ASP A 37 5.86 -5.28 3.41
N GLN A 38 6.26 -5.51 2.16
CA GLN A 38 5.74 -4.76 1.01
C GLN A 38 4.90 -5.67 0.12
N GLU A 39 3.65 -5.28 -0.09
CA GLU A 39 2.70 -5.94 -0.96
C GLU A 39 2.43 -5.08 -2.19
N ARG A 40 2.55 -5.69 -3.38
CA ARG A 40 2.34 -4.99 -4.65
C ARG A 40 1.01 -5.35 -5.27
N GLU A 41 0.27 -4.32 -5.67
CA GLU A 41 -1.03 -4.41 -6.33
C GLU A 41 -0.97 -3.62 -7.65
N PRO A 42 -0.43 -4.21 -8.74
CA PRO A 42 -0.43 -3.60 -10.06
C PRO A 42 -1.80 -3.77 -10.75
N PHE A 43 -2.04 -2.97 -11.79
CA PHE A 43 -3.22 -3.01 -12.64
C PHE A 43 -4.55 -2.85 -11.88
N VAL A 44 -4.56 -2.01 -10.86
CA VAL A 44 -5.78 -1.60 -10.13
C VAL A 44 -6.47 -0.49 -10.93
N ASN A 45 -7.05 -0.88 -12.06
CA ASN A 45 -7.65 0.01 -13.07
C ASN A 45 -9.16 -0.19 -13.22
N SER A 46 -9.80 -0.85 -12.25
CA SER A 46 -11.25 -0.94 -12.14
C SER A 46 -11.72 -0.76 -10.69
N VAL A 47 -12.98 -0.35 -10.55
CA VAL A 47 -13.66 -0.21 -9.25
C VAL A 47 -13.72 -1.56 -8.52
N GLU A 48 -13.97 -2.65 -9.24
CA GLU A 48 -14.02 -4.00 -8.67
C GLU A 48 -12.68 -4.37 -8.08
N ARG A 49 -11.59 -4.11 -8.81
CA ARG A 49 -10.24 -4.42 -8.34
C ARG A 49 -9.86 -3.55 -7.14
N ALA A 50 -10.21 -2.27 -7.15
CA ALA A 50 -9.97 -1.39 -6.00
C ALA A 50 -10.70 -1.87 -4.75
N LYS A 51 -11.95 -2.33 -4.87
CA LYS A 51 -12.72 -2.91 -3.75
C LYS A 51 -12.09 -4.20 -3.20
N GLU A 52 -11.53 -5.06 -4.06
CA GLU A 52 -10.80 -6.24 -3.63
C GLU A 52 -9.54 -5.88 -2.84
N VAL A 53 -8.78 -4.90 -3.34
CA VAL A 53 -7.56 -4.41 -2.67
C VAL A 53 -7.90 -3.74 -1.36
N ALA A 54 -8.98 -2.94 -1.29
CA ALA A 54 -9.46 -2.34 -0.04
C ALA A 54 -9.77 -3.40 1.02
N LYS A 55 -10.50 -4.47 0.66
CA LYS A 55 -10.77 -5.59 1.57
C LYS A 55 -9.49 -6.27 2.07
N LYS A 56 -8.46 -6.34 1.22
CA LYS A 56 -7.16 -6.91 1.60
C LYS A 56 -6.44 -6.01 2.60
N ILE A 57 -6.45 -4.70 2.38
CA ILE A 57 -5.89 -3.70 3.31
C ILE A 57 -6.60 -3.80 4.66
N ASP A 58 -7.93 -3.87 4.67
CA ASP A 58 -8.73 -3.98 5.89
C ASP A 58 -8.41 -5.28 6.65
N ALA A 59 -8.30 -6.41 5.95
CA ALA A 59 -7.95 -7.69 6.57
C ALA A 59 -6.55 -7.66 7.23
N VAL A 60 -5.56 -7.02 6.59
CA VAL A 60 -4.24 -6.83 7.18
C VAL A 60 -4.30 -5.88 8.37
N ALA A 61 -5.05 -4.77 8.27
CA ALA A 61 -5.23 -3.84 9.38
C ALA A 61 -5.82 -4.54 10.63
N ASP A 62 -6.81 -5.40 10.41
CA ASP A 62 -7.45 -6.20 11.45
C ASP A 62 -6.52 -7.26 12.05
N ALA A 63 -5.70 -7.92 11.23
CA ALA A 63 -4.75 -8.93 11.67
C ALA A 63 -3.58 -8.32 12.47
N ASP A 64 -2.98 -7.25 11.94
CA ASP A 64 -1.82 -6.58 12.53
C ASP A 64 -2.19 -5.61 13.66
N LYS A 65 -3.51 -5.34 13.84
CA LYS A 65 -4.04 -4.29 14.73
C LYS A 65 -3.42 -2.92 14.48
N LEU A 66 -3.05 -2.68 13.23
CA LEU A 66 -2.29 -1.53 12.78
C LEU A 66 -2.63 -1.24 11.32
N PHE A 67 -3.02 0.00 11.01
CA PHE A 67 -3.28 0.39 9.63
C PHE A 67 -2.03 0.26 8.76
N PRO A 68 -2.08 -0.43 7.61
CA PRO A 68 -1.00 -0.46 6.64
C PRO A 68 -0.68 0.92 6.07
N ILE A 69 0.53 1.09 5.56
CA ILE A 69 0.91 2.28 4.78
C ILE A 69 0.54 2.02 3.32
N VAL A 70 -0.03 3.00 2.62
CA VAL A 70 -0.40 2.86 1.21
C VAL A 70 0.34 3.89 0.38
N PHE A 71 1.11 3.43 -0.60
CA PHE A 71 1.62 4.25 -1.70
C PHE A 71 0.80 3.95 -2.95
N SER A 72 0.15 4.96 -3.51
CA SER A 72 -0.70 4.82 -4.70
C SER A 72 -0.28 5.80 -5.80
N THR A 73 -0.33 5.34 -7.05
CA THR A 73 -0.25 6.20 -8.24
C THR A 73 -1.54 6.22 -9.06
N ILE A 74 -2.65 5.72 -8.51
CA ILE A 74 -3.94 5.74 -9.21
C ILE A 74 -4.37 7.19 -9.44
N VAL A 75 -4.64 7.51 -10.70
CA VAL A 75 -5.05 8.87 -11.12
C VAL A 75 -6.56 9.02 -11.19
N ASP A 76 -7.28 7.93 -11.49
CA ASP A 76 -8.74 7.91 -11.55
C ASP A 76 -9.33 8.06 -10.14
N GLU A 77 -10.09 9.13 -9.93
CA GLU A 77 -10.63 9.48 -8.62
C GLU A 77 -11.70 8.50 -8.15
N GLU A 78 -12.51 7.93 -9.06
CA GLU A 78 -13.53 6.95 -8.71
C GLU A 78 -12.86 5.69 -8.13
N ILE A 79 -11.84 5.19 -8.81
CA ILE A 79 -11.05 4.04 -8.36
C ILE A 79 -10.32 4.36 -7.05
N ASN A 80 -9.67 5.52 -6.96
CA ASN A 80 -8.88 5.91 -5.80
C ASN A 80 -9.75 6.14 -4.55
N SER A 81 -10.99 6.60 -4.71
CA SER A 81 -11.92 6.83 -3.60
C SER A 81 -12.18 5.57 -2.78
N HIS A 82 -12.14 4.39 -3.41
CA HIS A 82 -12.33 3.10 -2.75
C HIS A 82 -11.16 2.66 -1.86
N LEU A 83 -10.02 3.35 -1.92
CA LEU A 83 -8.82 3.02 -1.14
C LEU A 83 -8.55 4.00 0.02
N ARG A 84 -9.37 5.05 0.18
CA ARG A 84 -9.12 6.19 1.09
C ARG A 84 -9.93 6.16 2.40
N ASN A 85 -10.45 5.00 2.80
CA ASN A 85 -11.33 4.85 3.97
C ASN A 85 -10.71 5.34 5.28
#